data_AF-A0A557SV92-F1
#
_entry.id   AF-A0A557SV92-F1
#
_cell.length_a   1.000
_cell.length_b   1.000
_cell.length_c   1.000
_cell.angle_alpha   90.00
_cell.angle_beta   90.00
_cell.angle_gamma   90.00
#
_symmetry.space_group_name_H-M   'P 1'
#
loop_
_entity.id
_entity.type
_entity.pdbx_description
1 polymer ?
#
loop_
_entity_poly.entity_id
_entity_poly.type
_entity_poly.pdbx_seq_one_letter_code
_entity_poly.pdbx_strand_id
1 'polypeptide(L)'
;MEEYSNKFILSSANLIDLLCYPRFSASDYYSRLGELRSLNLKFVILEGNTLLNAIRILGKGSEGLVLKVQNIHSKTMALKIKRIDSCRTGMKNEFEFYQSINRNNLGPKVYSYTKNALLMEFIEGLSARNWFLKSKMNLDLVRKIIINILTQCYTLDKLHIDHGQLNKLDNHVIISHCGSKCTIVDFESASCIRKVNNVTSAFQGLIFKGIISDQINKFVNYDKKRVEFLNLLSSYKMDKSKKNFDSIIALI
;
A
#
# COMPACT_ATOMS: atom_id res chain seq x y z
N MET A 1 13.18 12.74 25.45
CA MET A 1 12.39 13.98 25.62
C MET A 1 11.84 14.50 24.27
N GLU A 2 11.51 13.63 23.30
CA GLU A 2 11.05 14.04 21.96
C GLU A 2 9.66 13.51 21.56
N GLU A 3 8.99 12.70 22.40
CA GLU A 3 7.76 11.99 21.99
C GLU A 3 6.51 12.89 21.81
N TYR A 4 6.55 14.17 22.19
CA TYR A 4 5.38 15.05 22.15
C TYR A 4 5.42 16.14 21.07
N SER A 5 6.55 16.38 20.39
CA SER A 5 6.65 17.51 19.44
C SER A 5 5.87 17.29 18.13
N ASN A 6 5.64 16.03 17.76
CA ASN A 6 5.00 15.68 16.47
C ASN A 6 3.53 15.24 16.61
N LYS A 7 2.95 15.35 17.81
CA LYS A 7 1.59 14.87 18.11
C LYS A 7 0.62 16.04 18.23
N PHE A 8 -0.32 16.13 17.30
CA PHE A 8 -1.25 17.25 17.20
C PHE A 8 -2.68 16.81 17.48
N ILE A 9 -3.41 17.63 18.23
CA ILE A 9 -4.86 17.48 18.37
C ILE A 9 -5.51 17.75 17.01
N LEU A 10 -6.60 17.06 16.68
CA LEU A 10 -7.30 17.19 15.39
C LEU A 10 -7.65 18.63 14.99
N SER A 11 -7.93 19.50 15.97
CA SER A 11 -8.29 20.91 15.74
C SER A 11 -7.08 21.85 15.66
N SER A 12 -5.86 21.32 15.63
CA SER A 12 -4.65 22.15 15.50
C SER A 12 -4.64 22.87 14.15
N ALA A 13 -4.24 24.15 14.16
CA ALA A 13 -4.06 24.94 12.96
C ALA A 13 -3.05 24.31 11.98
N ASN A 14 -2.08 23.56 12.51
CA ASN A 14 -1.05 22.87 11.71
C ASN A 14 -1.61 21.74 10.83
N LEU A 15 -2.87 21.33 11.03
CA LEU A 15 -3.51 20.28 10.25
C LEU A 15 -4.41 20.82 9.13
N ILE A 16 -4.66 22.14 9.10
CA ILE A 16 -5.56 22.77 8.12
C ILE A 16 -5.16 22.42 6.69
N ASP A 17 -3.87 22.58 6.37
CA ASP A 17 -3.32 22.32 5.03
C ASP A 17 -3.39 20.83 4.62
N LEU A 18 -3.36 19.92 5.60
CA LEU A 18 -3.46 18.48 5.35
C LEU A 18 -4.91 18.06 5.13
N LEU A 19 -5.83 18.57 5.96
CA LEU A 19 -7.26 18.24 5.85
C LEU A 19 -7.86 18.80 4.56
N CYS A 20 -7.40 19.98 4.13
CA CYS A 20 -7.91 20.64 2.93
C CYS A 20 -6.93 20.60 1.75
N TYR A 21 -6.00 19.65 1.72
CA TYR A 21 -5.03 19.59 0.62
C TYR A 21 -5.72 19.42 -0.75
N PRO A 22 -5.33 20.17 -1.80
CA PRO A 22 -4.21 21.12 -1.85
C PRO A 22 -4.57 22.59 -1.59
N ARG A 23 -5.85 22.93 -1.42
CA ARG A 23 -6.32 24.32 -1.29
C ARG A 23 -7.28 24.46 -0.12
N PHE A 24 -7.02 25.42 0.75
CA PHE A 24 -7.88 25.68 1.89
C PHE A 24 -9.31 26.08 1.47
N SER A 25 -10.27 25.49 2.18
CA SER A 25 -11.69 25.82 2.11
C SER A 25 -12.27 25.65 3.51
N ALA A 26 -12.87 26.71 4.06
CA ALA A 26 -13.37 26.70 5.44
C ALA A 26 -14.52 25.71 5.62
N SER A 27 -15.42 25.61 4.63
CA SER A 27 -16.54 24.66 4.65
C SER A 27 -16.04 23.22 4.64
N ASP A 28 -15.07 22.89 3.77
CA ASP A 28 -14.45 21.57 3.72
C ASP A 28 -13.71 21.24 5.02
N TYR A 29 -13.01 22.20 5.61
CA TYR A 29 -12.29 22.02 6.87
C TYR A 29 -13.24 21.61 8.00
N TYR A 30 -14.31 22.38 8.23
CA TYR A 30 -15.26 22.08 9.31
C TYR A 30 -16.01 20.77 9.06
N SER A 31 -16.40 20.49 7.80
CA SER A 31 -17.03 19.21 7.42
C SER A 31 -16.10 18.03 7.75
N ARG A 32 -14.84 18.10 7.29
CA ARG A 32 -13.85 17.03 7.50
C ARG A 32 -13.47 16.88 8.97
N LEU A 33 -13.37 17.98 9.72
CA LEU A 33 -13.12 17.91 11.16
C LEU A 33 -14.27 17.19 11.89
N GLY A 34 -15.52 17.42 11.48
CA GLY A 34 -16.68 16.68 11.95
C GLY A 34 -16.59 15.18 11.64
N GLU A 35 -16.21 14.83 10.41
CA GLU A 35 -15.96 13.44 10.00
C GLU A 35 -14.85 12.78 10.83
N LEU A 36 -13.74 13.46 11.13
CA LEU A 36 -12.67 12.89 11.94
C LEU A 36 -13.04 12.70 13.41
N ARG A 37 -13.88 13.59 13.95
CA ARG A 37 -14.43 13.44 15.31
C ARG A 37 -15.36 12.23 15.43
N SER A 38 -16.18 11.97 14.41
CA SER A 38 -17.05 10.77 14.42
C SER A 38 -16.28 9.45 14.34
N LEU A 39 -15.01 9.49 13.88
CA LEU A 39 -14.09 8.36 13.88
C LEU A 39 -13.38 8.11 15.22
N ASN A 40 -13.74 8.83 16.30
CA ASN A 40 -13.12 8.74 17.63
C ASN A 40 -11.59 8.92 17.62
N LEU A 41 -11.09 9.72 16.67
CA LEU A 41 -9.68 10.08 16.59
C LEU A 41 -9.36 11.19 17.59
N LYS A 42 -8.17 11.13 18.20
CA LYS A 42 -7.72 12.11 19.19
C LYS A 42 -6.54 12.92 18.67
N PHE A 43 -5.59 12.23 18.04
CA PHE A 43 -4.35 12.85 17.59
C PHE A 43 -3.99 12.46 16.17
N VAL A 44 -3.34 13.39 15.47
CA VAL A 44 -2.55 13.15 14.25
C VAL A 44 -1.09 13.20 14.64
N ILE A 45 -0.30 12.24 14.16
CA ILE A 45 1.13 12.17 14.39
C ILE A 45 1.82 12.51 13.06
N LEU A 46 2.54 13.63 13.04
CA LEU A 46 3.24 14.13 11.85
C LEU A 46 4.59 13.42 11.72
N GLU A 47 4.53 12.20 11.23
CA GLU A 47 5.69 11.38 10.96
C GLU A 47 5.52 10.64 9.62
N GLY A 48 6.64 10.12 9.12
CA GLY A 48 6.69 9.34 7.91
C GLY A 48 7.77 9.80 6.94
N ASN A 49 7.84 9.08 5.83
CA ASN A 49 8.91 9.24 4.84
C ASN A 49 8.59 10.31 3.78
N THR A 50 7.35 10.79 3.73
CA THR A 50 6.90 11.77 2.73
C THR A 50 6.91 13.17 3.35
N LEU A 51 7.62 14.12 2.73
CA LEU A 51 7.63 15.53 3.13
C LEU A 51 6.66 16.32 2.24
N LEU A 52 5.68 16.98 2.85
CA LEU A 52 4.70 17.83 2.19
C LEU A 52 4.65 19.19 2.90
N ASN A 53 5.07 20.26 2.24
CA ASN A 53 5.12 21.62 2.81
C ASN A 53 5.81 21.65 4.20
N ALA A 54 7.00 21.05 4.31
CA ALA A 54 7.76 20.86 5.55
C ALA A 54 7.11 19.94 6.62
N ILE A 55 5.94 19.37 6.36
CA ILE A 55 5.26 18.42 7.24
C ILE A 55 5.56 16.98 6.80
N ARG A 56 5.93 16.12 7.75
CA ARG A 56 6.11 14.69 7.50
C ARG A 56 4.79 13.95 7.62
N ILE A 57 4.47 13.16 6.60
CA ILE A 57 3.29 12.30 6.53
C ILE A 57 3.68 10.89 6.06
N LEU A 58 2.79 9.92 6.27
CA LEU A 58 3.04 8.53 5.85
C LEU A 58 3.14 8.41 4.33
N GLY A 59 2.24 9.08 3.61
CA GLY A 59 2.23 9.02 2.14
C GLY A 59 1.36 10.08 1.48
N LYS A 60 1.64 10.33 0.21
CA LYS A 60 0.82 11.14 -0.69
C LYS A 60 0.55 10.34 -1.97
N GLY A 61 -0.72 10.13 -2.27
CA GLY A 61 -1.19 9.56 -3.52
C GLY A 61 -1.73 10.64 -4.47
N SER A 62 -2.18 10.20 -5.65
CA SER A 62 -2.83 11.08 -6.63
C SER A 62 -4.12 11.69 -6.07
N GLU A 63 -4.87 10.91 -5.29
CA GLU A 63 -6.23 11.25 -4.88
C GLU A 63 -6.39 11.43 -3.35
N GLY A 64 -5.31 11.20 -2.58
CA GLY A 64 -5.36 11.25 -1.12
C GLY A 64 -4.02 11.50 -0.43
N LEU A 65 -4.09 11.86 0.85
CA LEU A 65 -2.97 11.88 1.80
C LEU A 65 -3.14 10.76 2.82
N VAL A 66 -2.06 10.17 3.29
CA VAL A 66 -2.09 9.16 4.36
C VAL A 66 -1.36 9.71 5.57
N LEU A 67 -2.08 9.79 6.70
CA LEU A 67 -1.59 10.31 7.97
C LEU A 67 -1.56 9.20 9.02
N LYS A 68 -0.61 9.28 9.96
CA LYS A 68 -0.63 8.45 11.16
C LYS A 68 -1.55 9.11 12.18
N VAL A 69 -2.45 8.33 12.77
CA VAL A 69 -3.43 8.83 13.75
C VAL A 69 -3.50 7.93 14.97
N GLN A 70 -3.99 8.49 16.05
CA GLN A 70 -4.23 7.77 17.30
C GLN A 70 -5.65 8.04 17.80
N ASN A 71 -6.37 6.99 18.18
CA ASN A 71 -7.69 7.14 18.78
C ASN A 71 -7.63 7.49 20.27
N ILE A 72 -8.80 7.66 20.88
CA ILE A 72 -8.96 7.93 22.32
C ILE A 72 -8.37 6.83 23.22
N HIS A 73 -8.22 5.60 22.72
CA HIS A 73 -7.64 4.45 23.44
C HIS A 73 -6.15 4.25 23.17
N SER A 74 -5.46 5.27 22.64
CA SER A 74 -4.03 5.22 22.31
C SER A 74 -3.64 4.19 21.23
N LYS A 75 -4.58 3.64 20.46
CA LYS A 75 -4.30 2.74 19.34
C LYS A 75 -3.85 3.54 18.12
N THR A 76 -2.68 3.20 17.59
CA THR A 76 -2.12 3.77 16.35
C THR A 76 -2.75 3.17 15.10
N MET A 77 -3.13 4.01 14.16
CA MET A 77 -3.81 3.66 12.91
C MET A 77 -3.33 4.57 11.77
N ALA A 78 -3.70 4.23 10.54
CA ALA A 78 -3.49 5.06 9.37
C ALA A 78 -4.83 5.64 8.90
N LEU A 79 -4.81 6.91 8.51
CA LEU A 79 -5.96 7.63 8.01
C LEU A 79 -5.65 8.13 6.59
N LYS A 80 -6.35 7.58 5.60
CA LYS A 80 -6.32 8.09 4.23
C LYS A 80 -7.39 9.17 4.10
N ILE A 81 -6.98 10.38 3.73
CA ILE A 81 -7.85 11.55 3.54
C ILE A 81 -7.89 11.87 2.05
N LYS A 82 -9.09 11.99 1.49
CA LYS A 82 -9.32 12.36 0.08
C LYS A 82 -8.81 13.78 -0.17
N ARG A 83 -8.08 14.02 -1.24
CA ARG A 83 -7.77 15.40 -1.63
C ARG A 83 -9.03 16.14 -2.06
N ILE A 84 -9.07 17.45 -1.88
CA ILE A 84 -10.23 18.26 -2.30
C ILE A 84 -10.38 18.25 -3.82
N ASP A 85 -9.26 18.25 -4.54
CA ASP A 85 -9.21 18.22 -6.01
C ASP A 85 -9.37 16.81 -6.63
N SER A 86 -9.65 15.80 -5.81
CA SER A 86 -9.87 14.43 -6.28
C SER A 86 -11.19 14.30 -7.05
N CYS A 87 -11.13 13.67 -8.23
CA CYS A 87 -12.30 13.34 -9.05
C CYS A 87 -13.18 12.24 -8.41
N ARG A 88 -12.74 11.60 -7.33
CA ARG A 88 -13.50 10.54 -6.65
C ARG A 88 -14.65 11.16 -5.84
N THR A 89 -15.82 10.53 -5.94
CA THR A 89 -17.04 10.98 -5.23
C THR A 89 -16.97 10.73 -3.72
N GLY A 90 -16.22 9.72 -3.28
CA GLY A 90 -15.95 9.43 -1.87
C GLY A 90 -15.10 8.18 -1.66
N MET A 91 -14.90 7.79 -0.39
CA MET A 91 -14.04 6.66 0.02
C MET A 91 -14.75 5.30 0.04
N LYS A 92 -16.05 5.24 -0.27
CA LYS A 92 -16.87 4.02 -0.17
C LYS A 92 -16.31 2.86 -1.00
N ASN A 93 -16.00 3.10 -2.27
CA ASN A 93 -15.52 2.04 -3.17
C ASN A 93 -14.20 1.44 -2.65
N GLU A 94 -13.27 2.28 -2.22
CA GLU A 94 -11.98 1.82 -1.67
C GLU A 94 -12.19 1.01 -0.38
N PHE A 95 -13.09 1.47 0.50
CA PHE A 95 -13.46 0.73 1.70
C PHE A 95 -14.06 -0.65 1.39
N GLU A 96 -14.97 -0.74 0.42
CA GLU A 96 -15.59 -2.00 0.01
C GLU A 96 -14.56 -2.98 -0.59
N PHE A 97 -13.60 -2.48 -1.37
CA PHE A 97 -12.48 -3.29 -1.86
C PHE A 97 -11.67 -3.86 -0.69
N TYR A 98 -11.26 -3.02 0.27
CA TYR A 98 -10.55 -3.49 1.45
C TYR A 98 -11.35 -4.51 2.26
N GLN A 99 -12.65 -4.27 2.47
CA GLN A 99 -13.50 -5.19 3.21
C GLN A 99 -13.59 -6.56 2.53
N SER A 100 -13.61 -6.60 1.19
CA SER A 100 -13.60 -7.84 0.41
C SER A 100 -12.28 -8.62 0.58
N ILE A 101 -11.13 -7.94 0.45
CA ILE A 101 -9.82 -8.59 0.50
C ILE A 101 -9.36 -8.93 1.93
N ASN A 102 -9.78 -8.17 2.94
CA ASN A 102 -9.41 -8.39 4.33
C ASN A 102 -9.91 -9.74 4.86
N ARG A 103 -11.00 -10.29 4.28
CA ARG A 103 -11.48 -11.66 4.57
C ARG A 103 -10.43 -12.74 4.27
N ASN A 104 -9.50 -12.44 3.37
CA ASN A 104 -8.38 -13.30 2.99
C ASN A 104 -7.05 -12.84 3.62
N ASN A 105 -7.11 -12.00 4.65
CA ASN A 105 -5.94 -11.40 5.31
C ASN A 105 -5.00 -10.62 4.37
N LEU A 106 -5.57 -10.02 3.32
CA LEU A 106 -4.84 -9.17 2.38
C LEU A 106 -5.03 -7.69 2.71
N GLY A 107 -3.96 -6.93 2.51
CA GLY A 107 -3.92 -5.49 2.74
C GLY A 107 -4.05 -5.09 4.22
N PRO A 108 -4.01 -3.78 4.52
CA PRO A 108 -4.31 -3.26 5.85
C PRO A 108 -5.75 -3.55 6.23
N LYS A 109 -6.00 -3.89 7.50
CA LYS A 109 -7.38 -4.03 8.01
C LYS A 109 -8.08 -2.68 8.02
N VAL A 110 -9.23 -2.56 7.37
CA VAL A 110 -10.06 -1.35 7.47
C VAL A 110 -10.96 -1.39 8.70
N TYR A 111 -11.14 -0.23 9.32
CA TYR A 111 -11.97 -0.07 10.52
C TYR A 111 -13.29 0.63 10.20
N SER A 112 -13.21 1.74 9.46
CA SER A 112 -14.37 2.58 9.15
C SER A 112 -14.04 3.57 8.03
N TYR A 113 -15.06 4.16 7.42
CA TYR A 113 -14.91 5.21 6.43
C TYR A 113 -15.95 6.31 6.63
N THR A 114 -15.66 7.48 6.10
CA THR A 114 -16.59 8.61 5.92
C THR A 114 -16.58 9.01 4.44
N LYS A 115 -17.24 10.10 4.07
CA LYS A 115 -17.19 10.59 2.69
C LYS A 115 -15.76 10.87 2.23
N ASN A 116 -14.95 11.49 3.09
CA ASN A 116 -13.62 11.99 2.75
C ASN A 116 -12.47 11.27 3.46
N ALA A 117 -12.74 10.34 4.36
CA ALA A 117 -11.69 9.66 5.12
C ALA A 117 -11.89 8.13 5.17
N LEU A 118 -10.78 7.41 5.20
CA LEU A 118 -10.73 5.96 5.36
C LEU A 118 -9.75 5.62 6.49
N LEU A 119 -10.26 5.00 7.54
CA LEU A 119 -9.48 4.60 8.71
C LEU A 119 -9.09 3.12 8.60
N MET A 120 -7.78 2.85 8.67
CA MET A 120 -7.22 1.53 8.45
C MET A 120 -6.04 1.23 9.39
N GLU A 121 -5.60 -0.03 9.39
CA GLU A 121 -4.42 -0.49 10.11
C GLU A 121 -3.18 0.29 9.68
N PHE A 122 -2.40 0.74 10.65
CA PHE A 122 -1.07 1.25 10.38
C PHE A 122 -0.12 0.09 10.14
N ILE A 123 0.44 0.01 8.94
CA ILE A 123 1.45 -0.99 8.59
C ILE A 123 2.83 -0.39 8.83
N GLU A 124 3.53 -0.95 9.82
CA GLU A 124 4.90 -0.57 10.13
C GLU A 124 5.88 -1.24 9.17
N GLY A 125 6.79 -0.44 8.62
CA GLY A 125 7.82 -0.92 7.70
C GLY A 125 8.29 0.13 6.69
N LEU A 126 8.99 -0.34 5.68
CA LEU A 126 9.51 0.46 4.57
C LEU A 126 8.75 0.10 3.30
N SER A 127 8.62 1.06 2.38
CA SER A 127 8.19 0.73 1.02
C SER A 127 9.15 -0.28 0.39
N ALA A 128 8.65 -1.14 -0.50
CA ALA A 128 9.45 -2.14 -1.20
C ALA A 128 10.73 -1.53 -1.79
N ARG A 129 10.62 -0.37 -2.46
CA ARG A 129 11.78 0.35 -2.99
C ARG A 129 12.82 0.65 -1.91
N ASN A 130 12.41 1.21 -0.79
CA ASN A 130 13.34 1.58 0.28
C ASN A 130 13.92 0.35 0.98
N TRP A 131 13.14 -0.72 1.13
CA TRP A 131 13.59 -1.96 1.76
C TRP A 131 14.68 -2.64 0.92
N PHE A 132 14.45 -2.82 -0.39
CA PHE A 132 15.43 -3.43 -1.29
C PHE A 132 16.69 -2.57 -1.50
N LEU A 133 16.60 -1.25 -1.34
CA LEU A 133 17.76 -0.36 -1.48
C LEU A 133 18.59 -0.20 -0.20
N LYS A 134 17.98 -0.32 0.99
CA LYS A 134 18.69 -0.09 2.28
C LYS A 134 19.17 -1.37 2.94
N SER A 135 18.51 -2.51 2.71
CA SER A 135 18.78 -3.72 3.48
C SER A 135 20.02 -4.45 2.96
N LYS A 136 20.82 -5.01 3.89
CA LYS A 136 21.80 -6.05 3.53
C LYS A 136 21.00 -7.30 3.15
N MET A 137 20.89 -7.53 1.85
CA MET A 137 20.05 -8.59 1.30
C MET A 137 20.61 -9.97 1.64
N ASN A 138 19.85 -10.76 2.40
CA ASN A 138 20.04 -12.20 2.49
C ASN A 138 19.19 -12.86 1.39
N LEU A 139 19.80 -13.74 0.59
CA LEU A 139 19.15 -14.41 -0.54
C LEU A 139 17.84 -15.12 -0.13
N ASP A 140 17.85 -15.83 1.00
CA ASP A 140 16.67 -16.58 1.45
C ASP A 140 15.55 -15.64 1.90
N LEU A 141 15.90 -14.51 2.52
CA LEU A 141 14.93 -13.50 2.92
C LEU A 141 14.29 -12.84 1.68
N VAL A 142 15.11 -12.53 0.67
CA VAL A 142 14.65 -11.95 -0.59
C VAL A 142 13.70 -12.89 -1.32
N ARG A 143 14.05 -14.17 -1.45
CA ARG A 143 13.17 -15.20 -2.02
C ARG A 143 11.85 -15.28 -1.26
N LYS A 144 11.89 -15.36 0.08
CA LYS A 144 10.68 -15.39 0.92
C LYS A 144 9.79 -14.18 0.69
N ILE A 145 10.35 -12.98 0.57
CA ILE A 145 9.60 -11.75 0.30
C ILE A 145 8.95 -11.80 -1.08
N ILE A 146 9.69 -12.19 -2.13
CA ILE A 146 9.16 -12.32 -3.49
C ILE A 146 7.99 -13.31 -3.51
N ILE A 147 8.18 -14.49 -2.91
CA ILE A 147 7.14 -15.53 -2.83
C ILE A 147 5.92 -15.01 -2.07
N ASN A 148 6.11 -14.27 -0.97
CA ASN A 148 5.01 -13.71 -0.20
C ASN A 148 4.20 -12.68 -1.02
N ILE A 149 4.87 -11.77 -1.72
CA ILE A 149 4.22 -10.77 -2.60
C ILE A 149 3.44 -11.49 -3.71
N LEU A 150 4.05 -12.47 -4.38
CA LEU A 150 3.41 -13.22 -5.45
C LEU A 150 2.21 -14.04 -4.95
N THR A 151 2.28 -14.57 -3.74
CA THR A 151 1.17 -15.32 -3.11
C THR A 151 -0.02 -14.40 -2.82
N GLN A 152 0.23 -13.18 -2.35
CA GLN A 152 -0.83 -12.17 -2.20
C GLN A 152 -1.44 -11.81 -3.56
N CYS A 153 -0.61 -11.61 -4.60
CA CYS A 153 -1.08 -11.34 -5.96
C CYS A 153 -1.91 -12.48 -6.54
N TYR A 154 -1.51 -13.74 -6.30
CA TYR A 154 -2.26 -14.92 -6.72
C TYR A 154 -3.63 -14.98 -6.04
N THR A 155 -3.69 -14.64 -4.76
CA THR A 155 -4.96 -14.59 -4.03
C THR A 155 -5.88 -13.51 -4.62
N LEU A 156 -5.35 -12.33 -4.97
CA LEU A 156 -6.13 -11.30 -5.68
C LEU A 156 -6.62 -11.77 -7.05
N ASP A 157 -5.78 -12.45 -7.82
CA ASP A 157 -6.15 -13.04 -9.10
C ASP A 157 -7.31 -14.06 -8.94
N LYS A 158 -7.29 -14.88 -7.87
CA LYS A 158 -8.36 -15.83 -7.55
C LYS A 158 -9.66 -15.17 -7.11
N LEU A 159 -9.58 -14.03 -6.46
CA LEU A 159 -10.75 -13.22 -6.10
C LEU A 159 -11.29 -12.40 -7.28
N HIS A 160 -10.68 -12.50 -8.46
CA HIS A 160 -11.00 -11.68 -9.63
C HIS A 160 -10.89 -10.16 -9.37
N ILE A 161 -9.94 -9.76 -8.52
CA ILE A 161 -9.66 -8.36 -8.20
C ILE A 161 -8.34 -7.96 -8.85
N ASP A 162 -8.38 -7.06 -9.82
CA ASP A 162 -7.18 -6.44 -10.41
C ASP A 162 -6.79 -5.20 -9.61
N HIS A 163 -5.58 -5.17 -9.06
CA HIS A 163 -5.08 -4.02 -8.31
C HIS A 163 -4.80 -2.81 -9.22
N GLY A 164 -4.38 -3.05 -10.47
CA GLY A 164 -4.14 -2.00 -11.47
C GLY A 164 -2.84 -1.19 -11.34
N GLN A 165 -2.04 -1.39 -10.28
CA GLN A 165 -0.80 -0.61 -10.05
C GLN A 165 0.43 -1.44 -9.63
N LEU A 166 0.31 -2.78 -9.63
CA LEU A 166 1.40 -3.66 -9.20
C LEU A 166 2.61 -3.71 -10.14
N ASN A 167 2.50 -3.13 -11.34
CA ASN A 167 3.66 -2.89 -12.21
C ASN A 167 4.65 -1.87 -11.62
N LYS A 168 4.22 -1.06 -10.65
CA LYS A 168 5.03 -0.09 -9.89
C LYS A 168 5.08 -0.46 -8.42
N LEU A 169 5.47 -1.71 -8.11
CA LEU A 169 5.39 -2.22 -6.73
C LEU A 169 6.17 -1.40 -5.70
N ASP A 170 7.16 -0.62 -6.16
CA ASP A 170 8.04 0.27 -5.39
C ASP A 170 7.39 0.92 -4.17
N ASN A 171 6.18 1.46 -4.35
CA ASN A 171 5.43 2.18 -3.31
C ASN A 171 4.10 1.52 -2.92
N HIS A 172 3.70 0.43 -3.60
CA HIS A 172 2.43 -0.27 -3.34
C HIS A 172 2.61 -1.53 -2.50
N VAL A 173 3.82 -1.79 -2.01
CA VAL A 173 4.11 -2.85 -1.04
C VAL A 173 4.89 -2.26 0.13
N ILE A 174 4.44 -2.54 1.35
CA ILE A 174 5.15 -2.23 2.59
C ILE A 174 5.74 -3.51 3.16
N ILE A 175 7.03 -3.49 3.47
CA ILE A 175 7.79 -4.61 4.02
C ILE A 175 8.24 -4.22 5.42
N SER A 176 7.93 -5.06 6.41
CA SER A 176 8.41 -4.90 7.78
C SER A 176 9.94 -4.77 7.84
N HIS A 177 10.48 -4.08 8.84
CA HIS A 177 11.93 -3.86 8.94
C HIS A 177 12.75 -5.16 8.89
N CYS A 178 12.26 -6.23 9.52
CA CYS A 178 12.90 -7.55 9.51
C CYS A 178 12.59 -8.41 8.27
N GLY A 179 11.73 -7.95 7.36
CA GLY A 179 11.33 -8.69 6.16
C GLY A 179 10.37 -9.86 6.41
N SER A 180 9.81 -9.99 7.62
CA SER A 180 8.90 -11.10 7.99
C SER A 180 7.51 -11.00 7.37
N LYS A 181 6.99 -9.77 7.24
CA LYS A 181 5.67 -9.46 6.68
C LYS A 181 5.80 -8.49 5.51
N CYS A 182 5.07 -8.78 4.43
CA CYS A 182 4.84 -7.88 3.31
C CYS A 182 3.33 -7.60 3.24
N THR A 183 2.94 -6.38 2.90
CA THR A 183 1.53 -5.99 2.77
C THR A 183 1.36 -5.17 1.51
N ILE A 184 0.51 -5.62 0.59
CA ILE A 184 0.08 -4.81 -0.56
C ILE A 184 -0.86 -3.70 -0.06
N VAL A 185 -0.64 -2.48 -0.51
CA VAL A 185 -1.40 -1.29 -0.10
C VAL A 185 -1.88 -0.50 -1.31
N ASP A 186 -2.87 0.36 -1.09
CA ASP A 186 -3.45 1.28 -2.08
C ASP A 186 -4.32 0.59 -3.15
N PHE A 187 -5.51 0.15 -2.73
CA PHE A 187 -6.51 -0.50 -3.59
C PHE A 187 -7.44 0.50 -4.30
N GLU A 188 -7.07 1.78 -4.33
CA GLU A 188 -7.89 2.81 -4.97
C GLU A 188 -8.10 2.59 -6.48
N SER A 189 -7.08 2.06 -7.15
CA SER A 189 -7.16 1.75 -8.57
C SER A 189 -7.80 0.39 -8.85
N ALA A 190 -8.19 -0.36 -7.81
CA ALA A 190 -8.65 -1.73 -7.96
C ALA A 190 -9.95 -1.83 -8.79
N SER A 191 -10.13 -2.98 -9.46
CA SER A 191 -11.29 -3.25 -10.29
C SER A 191 -11.62 -4.74 -10.31
N CYS A 192 -12.91 -5.06 -10.26
CA CYS A 192 -13.41 -6.42 -10.52
C CYS A 192 -13.75 -6.68 -12.00
N ILE A 193 -13.66 -5.66 -12.86
CA ILE A 193 -14.07 -5.73 -14.27
C ILE A 193 -12.85 -6.01 -15.16
N ARG A 194 -11.71 -5.41 -14.84
CA ARG A 194 -10.48 -5.59 -15.63
C ARG A 194 -9.95 -7.01 -15.51
N LYS A 195 -9.28 -7.48 -16.57
CA LYS A 195 -8.61 -8.78 -16.56
C LYS A 195 -7.51 -8.80 -15.51
N VAL A 196 -7.64 -9.70 -14.54
CA VAL A 196 -6.65 -9.89 -13.48
C VAL A 196 -5.33 -10.43 -14.04
N ASN A 197 -4.26 -9.73 -13.72
CA ASN A 197 -2.88 -10.03 -14.11
C ASN A 197 -1.91 -9.60 -13.00
N ASN A 198 -2.32 -9.73 -11.73
CA ASN A 198 -1.56 -9.20 -10.59
C ASN A 198 -0.21 -9.90 -10.46
N VAL A 199 -0.19 -11.24 -10.55
CA VAL A 199 1.06 -12.03 -10.47
C VAL A 199 2.03 -11.62 -11.56
N THR A 200 1.59 -11.58 -12.82
CA THR A 200 2.46 -11.21 -13.94
C THR A 200 2.95 -9.76 -13.84
N SER A 201 2.11 -8.84 -13.35
CA SER A 201 2.49 -7.42 -13.19
C SER A 201 3.51 -7.23 -12.07
N ALA A 202 3.29 -7.88 -10.92
CA ALA A 202 4.23 -7.85 -9.81
C ALA A 202 5.55 -8.52 -10.18
N PHE A 203 5.50 -9.67 -10.86
CA PHE A 203 6.69 -10.37 -11.34
C PHE A 203 7.55 -9.49 -12.26
N GLN A 204 6.90 -8.74 -13.16
CA GLN A 204 7.61 -7.83 -14.05
C GLN A 204 8.40 -6.76 -13.27
N GLY A 205 7.80 -6.15 -12.24
CA GLY A 205 8.47 -5.14 -11.41
C GLY A 205 9.55 -5.71 -10.47
N LEU A 206 9.39 -6.97 -10.05
CA LEU A 206 10.34 -7.65 -9.16
C LEU A 206 11.55 -8.22 -9.90
N ILE A 207 11.37 -8.79 -11.10
CA ILE A 207 12.40 -9.65 -11.73
C ILE A 207 12.85 -9.17 -13.10
N PHE A 208 12.01 -8.43 -13.84
CA PHE A 208 12.31 -8.09 -15.23
C PHE A 208 12.64 -6.62 -15.48
N LYS A 209 12.09 -5.69 -14.71
CA LYS A 209 12.26 -4.26 -14.96
C LYS A 209 12.10 -3.45 -13.69
N GLY A 210 13.03 -2.51 -13.48
CA GLY A 210 12.94 -1.49 -12.44
C GLY A 210 14.04 -1.61 -11.41
N ILE A 211 14.10 -0.63 -10.52
CA ILE A 211 15.19 -0.51 -9.55
C ILE A 211 15.26 -1.73 -8.62
N ILE A 212 14.10 -2.28 -8.24
CA ILE A 212 14.02 -3.49 -7.41
C ILE A 212 14.58 -4.70 -8.16
N SER A 213 14.19 -4.87 -9.42
CA SER A 213 14.72 -5.92 -10.30
C SER A 213 16.23 -5.83 -10.46
N ASP A 214 16.78 -4.64 -10.68
CA ASP A 214 18.22 -4.45 -10.83
C ASP A 214 18.98 -4.84 -9.55
N GLN A 215 18.41 -4.56 -8.38
CA GLN A 215 18.98 -5.00 -7.11
C GLN A 215 18.89 -6.52 -6.97
N ILE A 216 17.73 -7.12 -7.21
CA ILE A 216 17.56 -8.58 -7.09
C ILE A 216 18.49 -9.34 -8.05
N ASN A 217 18.62 -8.88 -9.31
CA ASN A 217 19.43 -9.58 -10.31
C ASN A 217 20.94 -9.51 -10.02
N LYS A 218 21.42 -8.47 -9.33
CA LYS A 218 22.80 -8.45 -8.80
C LYS A 218 23.08 -9.57 -7.79
N PHE A 219 22.04 -10.03 -7.09
CA PHE A 219 22.17 -11.06 -6.06
C PHE A 219 21.82 -12.47 -6.55
N VAL A 220 20.75 -12.64 -7.33
CA VAL A 220 20.21 -13.98 -7.67
C VAL A 220 20.39 -14.35 -9.15
N ASN A 221 20.82 -13.41 -10.00
CA ASN A 221 21.05 -13.59 -11.44
C ASN A 221 19.89 -14.31 -12.17
N TYR A 222 18.65 -13.87 -11.92
CA TYR A 222 17.45 -14.43 -12.57
C TYR A 222 17.40 -14.17 -14.08
N ASP A 223 18.23 -13.27 -14.61
CA ASP A 223 18.32 -13.00 -16.05
C ASP A 223 18.67 -14.26 -16.86
N LYS A 224 19.46 -15.18 -16.30
CA LYS A 224 19.75 -16.47 -16.96
C LYS A 224 18.51 -17.36 -17.14
N LYS A 225 17.51 -17.22 -16.26
CA LYS A 225 16.26 -18.00 -16.28
C LYS A 225 15.11 -17.26 -16.95
N ARG A 226 15.38 -16.14 -17.62
CA ARG A 226 14.34 -15.25 -18.17
C ARG A 226 13.38 -15.98 -19.11
N VAL A 227 13.88 -16.83 -20.00
CA VAL A 227 13.07 -17.60 -20.96
C VAL A 227 12.13 -18.56 -20.24
N GLU A 228 12.63 -19.27 -19.23
CA GLU A 228 11.81 -20.18 -18.41
C GLU A 228 10.69 -19.44 -17.68
N PHE A 229 11.00 -18.30 -17.06
CA PHE A 229 9.98 -17.46 -16.42
C PHE A 229 8.93 -16.96 -17.39
N LEU A 230 9.29 -16.54 -18.60
CA LEU A 230 8.33 -16.09 -19.60
C LEU A 230 7.37 -17.21 -20.01
N ASN A 231 7.87 -18.44 -20.18
CA ASN A 231 7.04 -19.60 -20.50
C ASN A 231 6.06 -19.94 -19.37
N LEU A 232 6.52 -19.92 -18.12
CA LEU A 232 5.68 -20.16 -16.94
C LEU A 232 4.62 -19.08 -16.75
N LEU A 233 4.98 -17.80 -16.90
CA LEU A 233 4.06 -16.67 -16.80
C LEU A 233 3.03 -16.67 -17.94
N SER A 234 3.42 -17.06 -19.15
CA SER A 234 2.50 -17.24 -20.28
C SER A 234 1.47 -18.33 -19.97
N SER A 235 1.93 -19.49 -19.47
CA SER A 235 1.06 -20.60 -19.06
C SER A 235 0.09 -20.18 -17.96
N TYR A 236 0.58 -19.46 -16.94
CA TYR A 236 -0.25 -18.92 -15.87
C TYR A 236 -1.28 -17.89 -16.37
N LYS A 237 -0.91 -17.04 -17.34
CA LYS A 237 -1.82 -16.03 -17.91
C LYS A 237 -3.01 -16.66 -18.63
N MET A 238 -2.79 -17.82 -19.26
CA MET A 238 -3.84 -18.62 -19.89
C MET A 238 -4.68 -19.37 -18.86
N ASP A 239 -4.04 -20.06 -17.91
CA ASP A 239 -4.70 -20.78 -16.81
C ASP A 239 -4.09 -20.40 -15.46
N LYS A 240 -4.87 -19.69 -14.64
CA LYS A 240 -4.47 -19.24 -13.30
C LYS A 240 -4.65 -20.34 -12.24
N SER A 241 -4.31 -21.58 -12.57
CA SER A 241 -4.38 -22.72 -11.65
C SER A 241 -3.29 -22.64 -10.59
N LYS A 242 -3.51 -23.35 -9.46
CA LYS A 242 -2.51 -23.46 -8.39
C LYS A 242 -1.22 -24.11 -8.90
N LYS A 243 -1.35 -25.15 -9.73
CA LYS A 243 -0.23 -25.84 -10.37
C LYS A 243 0.69 -24.87 -11.14
N ASN A 244 0.12 -24.01 -11.98
CA ASN A 244 0.92 -23.07 -12.77
C ASN A 244 1.59 -22.00 -11.88
N PHE A 245 0.91 -21.58 -10.81
CA PHE A 245 1.50 -20.68 -9.83
C PHE A 245 2.66 -21.34 -9.05
N ASP A 246 2.47 -22.56 -8.56
CA ASP A 246 3.49 -23.31 -7.82
C ASP A 246 4.74 -23.54 -8.68
N SER A 247 4.58 -23.78 -9.99
CA SER A 247 5.71 -23.88 -10.93
C SER A 247 6.52 -22.58 -11.02
N ILE A 248 5.88 -21.41 -10.95
CA ILE A 248 6.58 -20.11 -10.93
C ILE A 248 7.38 -19.98 -9.63
N ILE A 249 6.76 -20.30 -8.50
CA ILE A 249 7.37 -20.20 -7.18
C ILE A 249 8.56 -21.15 -7.03
N ALA A 250 8.48 -22.37 -7.56
CA ALA A 250 9.56 -23.35 -7.50
C ALA A 250 10.85 -22.91 -8.21
N LEU A 251 10.76 -21.94 -9.14
CA LEU A 251 11.91 -21.46 -9.91
C LEU A 251 12.68 -20.31 -9.22
N ILE A 252 12.08 -19.69 -8.19
CA ILE A 252 12.58 -18.53 -7.44
C ILE A 252 13.53 -18.97 -6.33
#